data_AF-A0A7W6JYM1-F1
#
_entry.id   AF-A0A7W6JYM1-F1
#
_cell.length_a   1.000
_cell.length_b   1.000
_cell.length_c   1.000
_cell.angle_alpha   90.00
_cell.angle_beta   90.00
_cell.angle_gamma   90.00
#
_symmetry.space_group_name_H-M   'P 1'
#
loop_
_entity.id
_entity.type
_entity.pdbx_description
1 polymer ?
#
loop_
_entity_poly.entity_id
_entity_poly.type
_entity_poly.pdbx_seq_one_letter_code
_entity_poly.pdbx_strand_id
1 'polypeptide(L)' 'MQLQLWIGAAGAAVIAVVSGLGEHRRRERKRIDDVGFVPWQFLQVMAMLGAVILASVALNLR' A
#
# COMPACT_ATOMS: atom_id res chain seq x y z
N MET A 1 9.30 -18.90 9.88
CA MET A 1 9.92 -17.71 9.26
C MET A 1 9.23 -17.32 7.95
N GLN A 2 9.15 -18.21 6.96
CA GLN A 2 8.60 -17.88 5.63
C GLN A 2 7.14 -17.41 5.64
N LEU A 3 6.30 -18.01 6.49
CA LEU A 3 4.90 -17.60 6.66
C LEU A 3 4.76 -16.12 7.09
N GLN A 4 5.65 -15.63 7.97
CA GLN A 4 5.60 -14.23 8.44
C GLN A 4 5.93 -13.25 7.32
N LEU A 5 6.85 -13.61 6.42
CA LEU A 5 7.20 -12.77 5.27
C LEU A 5 6.05 -12.70 4.25
N TRP A 6 5.37 -13.82 4.01
CA TRP A 6 4.18 -13.85 3.16
C TRP A 6 3.01 -13.05 3.76
N ILE A 7 2.78 -13.15 5.07
CA ILE A 7 1.77 -12.34 5.77
C ILE A 7 2.10 -10.85 5.66
N GLY A 8 3.37 -10.47 5.84
CA GLY A 8 3.83 -9.10 5.65
C GLY A 8 3.61 -8.62 4.20
N ALA A 9 3.99 -9.42 3.21
CA ALA A 9 3.80 -9.11 1.80
C ALA A 9 2.32 -8.92 1.44
N ALA A 10 1.46 -9.82 1.93
CA ALA A 10 0.01 -9.72 1.76
C ALA A 10 -0.57 -8.48 2.44
N GLY A 11 -0.12 -8.16 3.66
CA GLY A 11 -0.52 -6.94 4.37
C GLY A 11 -0.13 -5.67 3.62
N ALA A 12 1.11 -5.59 3.12
CA ALA A 12 1.58 -4.47 2.31
C ALA A 12 0.80 -4.34 0.98
N ALA A 13 0.49 -5.47 0.33
CA ALA A 13 -0.35 -5.48 -0.87
C ALA A 13 -1.77 -4.97 -0.60
N VAL A 14 -2.40 -5.37 0.51
CA VAL A 14 -3.72 -4.88 0.92
C VAL A 14 -3.68 -3.36 1.18
N ILE A 15 -2.67 -2.86 1.88
CA ILE A 15 -2.51 -1.41 2.13
C ILE A 15 -2.34 -0.65 0.80
N ALA A 16 -1.57 -1.18 -0.15
CA ALA A 16 -1.39 -0.55 -1.46
C ALA A 16 -2.71 -0.44 -2.23
N VAL A 17 -3.52 -1.51 -2.24
CA VAL A 17 -4.84 -1.53 -2.88
C VAL A 17 -5.80 -0.56 -2.19
N VAL A 18 -5.86 -0.57 -0.86
CA VAL A 18 -6.73 0.34 -0.09
C VAL A 18 -6.34 1.80 -0.29
N SER A 19 -5.04 2.09 -0.37
CA SER A 19 -4.54 3.45 -0.64
C SER A 19 -4.91 3.92 -2.04
N GLY A 20 -4.79 3.06 -3.06
CA GLY A 20 -5.22 3.36 -4.42
C GLY A 20 -6.73 3.58 -4.54
N LEU A 21 -7.54 2.78 -3.80
CA LEU A 21 -8.98 2.99 -3.71
C LEU A 21 -9.35 4.28 -2.97
N GLY A 22 -8.57 4.68 -1.96
CA GLY A 22 -8.70 5.95 -1.26
C GLY A 22 -8.46 7.15 -2.19
N GLU A 23 -7.46 7.06 -3.07
CA GLU A 23 -7.20 8.06 -4.11
C GLU A 23 -8.31 8.11 -5.16
N HIS A 24 -8.80 6.94 -5.63
CA HIS A 24 -9.89 6.89 -6.59
C HIS A 24 -11.18 7.50 -6.02
N ARG A 25 -11.49 7.20 -4.75
CA ARG A 25 -12.59 7.84 -4.01
C ARG A 25 -12.40 9.34 -3.83
N ARG A 26 -11.15 9.83 -3.70
CA ARG A 26 -10.87 11.28 -3.68
C ARG A 26 -11.07 11.92 -5.04
N ARG A 27 -10.69 11.22 -6.11
CA ARG A 27 -10.89 11.67 -7.49
C ARG A 27 -12.37 11.87 -7.84
N GLU A 28 -13.27 11.12 -7.20
CA GLU A 28 -14.72 11.30 -7.33
C GLU A 28 -15.31 12.38 -6.40
N ARG A 29 -14.53 12.98 -5.47
CA ARG A 29 -15.03 14.07 -4.63
C ARG A 29 -14.96 15.41 -5.34
N LYS A 30 -16.15 15.95 -5.60
CA LYS A 30 -16.48 17.33 -6.02
C LYS A 30 -15.97 18.46 -5.09
N ARG A 31 -15.21 18.16 -4.02
CA ARG A 31 -14.77 19.11 -3.00
C ARG A 31 -13.25 19.08 -2.88
N ILE A 32 -12.61 20.07 -3.50
CA ILE A 32 -11.15 20.31 -3.53
C ILE A 32 -10.64 20.89 -2.19
N ASP A 33 -11.53 21.40 -1.34
CA ASP A 33 -11.16 22.22 -0.18
C ASP A 33 -11.06 21.47 1.17
N ASP A 34 -11.29 20.15 1.21
CA ASP A 34 -11.06 19.39 2.45
C ASP A 34 -9.56 19.12 2.62
N VAL A 35 -8.97 19.74 3.67
CA VAL A 35 -7.56 19.58 4.05
C VAL A 35 -7.24 18.09 4.13
N GLY A 36 -6.37 17.65 3.24
CA GLY A 36 -6.06 16.25 3.11
C GLY A 36 -5.22 15.74 4.27
N PHE A 37 -5.88 15.28 5.34
CA PHE A 37 -5.22 14.82 6.57
C PHE A 37 -4.21 13.68 6.36
N VAL A 38 -4.43 12.84 5.35
CA VAL A 38 -3.57 11.70 5.02
C VAL A 38 -3.05 11.85 3.59
N PRO A 39 -1.72 11.87 3.38
CA PRO A 39 -1.11 11.85 2.06
C PRO A 39 -1.21 10.45 1.44
N TRP A 40 -2.34 10.14 0.81
CA TRP A 40 -2.64 8.81 0.26
C TRP A 40 -1.63 8.36 -0.80
N GLN A 41 -1.13 9.26 -1.64
CA GLN A 41 -0.05 8.96 -2.59
C GLN A 41 1.21 8.45 -1.89
N PHE A 42 1.62 9.09 -0.80
CA PHE A 42 2.77 8.67 -0.02
C PHE A 42 2.56 7.27 0.59
N LEU A 43 1.37 7.02 1.14
CA LEU A 43 1.03 5.73 1.74
C LEU A 43 0.99 4.61 0.69
N GLN A 44 0.52 4.89 -0.52
CA GLN A 44 0.51 3.96 -1.64
C GLN A 44 1.95 3.59 -2.07
N VAL A 45 2.82 4.58 -2.23
CA VAL A 45 4.23 4.36 -2.61
C VAL A 45 4.95 3.54 -1.53
N MET A 46 4.77 3.88 -0.24
CA MET A 46 5.34 3.11 0.86
C MET A 46 4.84 1.66 0.91
N ALA A 47 3.54 1.45 0.69
CA ALA A 47 2.96 0.11 0.67
C ALA A 47 3.46 -0.73 -0.51
N MET A 48 3.56 -0.15 -1.70
CA MET A 48 4.14 -0.84 -2.87
C MET A 48 5.61 -1.20 -2.64
N LEU A 49 6.41 -0.27 -2.10
CA LEU A 49 7.82 -0.53 -1.79
C LEU A 49 7.96 -1.66 -0.76
N GLY A 50 7.18 -1.62 0.32
CA GLY A 50 7.16 -2.70 1.32
C GLY A 50 6.77 -4.06 0.72
N ALA A 51 5.75 -4.09 -0.15
CA ALA A 51 5.30 -5.31 -0.80
C ALA A 51 6.38 -5.92 -1.71
N VAL A 52 7.05 -5.10 -2.51
CA VAL A 52 8.14 -5.56 -3.40
C VAL A 52 9.33 -6.08 -2.62
N ILE A 53 9.73 -5.40 -1.54
CA ILE A 53 10.83 -5.84 -0.67
C ILE A 53 10.51 -7.19 -0.03
N LEU A 54 9.32 -7.32 0.58
CA LEU A 54 8.90 -8.57 1.23
C LEU A 54 8.75 -9.72 0.23
N ALA A 55 8.22 -9.47 -0.97
CA ALA A 55 8.15 -10.46 -2.04
C ALA A 55 9.55 -10.90 -2.50
N SER A 56 10.47 -9.95 -2.68
CA SER A 56 11.86 -10.24 -3.06
C SER A 56 12.57 -11.09 -2.01
N VAL A 57 12.46 -10.73 -0.72
CA VAL A 57 13.04 -11.52 0.38
C VAL A 57 12.42 -12.91 0.45
N ALA A 58 11.09 -13.03 0.33
CA ALA A 58 10.40 -14.32 0.38
C ALA A 58 10.78 -15.26 -0.79
N LEU A 59 11.05 -14.70 -1.98
CA LEU A 59 11.50 -15.45 -3.16
C LEU A 59 12.99 -15.83 -3.08
N ASN A 60 13.84 -14.95 -2.52
CA ASN A 60 15.27 -15.18 -2.41
C ASN A 60 15.64 -16.12 -1.24
N LEU A 61 14.80 -16.20 -0.19
CA LEU A 61 14.95 -17.15 0.92
C LEU A 61 14.52 -18.59 0.59
N ARG A 62 14.19 -18.89 -0.67
CA ARG A 62 13.83 -20.24 -1.16
C ARG A 62 15.07 -20.99 -1.61
#